data_AF-A0A418QGS1-F1
#
_entry.id   AF-A0A418QGS1-F1
#
_cell.length_a   1.000
_cell.length_b   1.000
_cell.length_c   1.000
_cell.angle_alpha   90.00
_cell.angle_beta   90.00
_cell.angle_gamma   90.00
#
_symmetry.space_group_name_H-M   'P 1'
#
loop_
_entity.id
_entity.type
_entity.pdbx_description
1 polymer ?
#
loop_
_entity_poly.entity_id
_entity_poly.type
_entity_poly.pdbx_seq_one_letter_code
_entity_poly.pdbx_strand_id
1 'polypeptide(L)' 'MNALYHRLVTGIRTNAERDLRLARAAGNAADQARAQARLDTSPLNTMDAALGIYEGAHRAAHGTPPWPREPRP' A
#
# COMPACT_ATOMS: atom_id res chain seq x y z
N MET A 1 -8.27 -3.74 -8.19
CA MET A 1 -7.09 -2.91 -8.45
C MET A 1 -6.02 -3.80 -9.10
N ASN A 2 -5.05 -3.25 -9.84
CA ASN A 2 -4.11 -4.06 -10.65
C ASN A 2 -3.33 -5.06 -9.77
N ALA A 3 -3.28 -6.32 -10.22
CA ALA A 3 -2.59 -7.43 -9.56
C ALA A 3 -1.12 -7.16 -9.21
N LEU A 4 -0.39 -6.60 -10.17
CA LEU A 4 1.00 -6.23 -10.02
C LEU A 4 1.16 -5.13 -8.97
N TYR A 5 0.28 -4.13 -9.00
CA TYR A 5 0.26 -3.05 -8.03
C TYR A 5 0.01 -3.59 -6.61
N HIS A 6 -0.99 -4.46 -6.43
CA HIS A 6 -1.25 -5.10 -5.14
C HIS A 6 -0.02 -5.86 -4.61
N ARG A 7 0.62 -6.69 -5.43
CA ARG A 7 1.83 -7.42 -5.03
C ARG A 7 2.96 -6.48 -4.60
N LEU A 8 3.21 -5.42 -5.38
CA LEU A 8 4.27 -4.45 -5.08
C LEU A 8 3.98 -3.70 -3.77
N VAL A 9 2.76 -3.20 -3.60
CA VAL A 9 2.34 -2.47 -2.39
C VAL A 9 2.42 -3.37 -1.16
N THR A 10 1.91 -4.60 -1.25
CA THR A 10 2.00 -5.58 -0.16
C THR A 10 3.46 -5.86 0.19
N GLY A 11 4.33 -6.11 -0.79
CA GLY A 11 5.75 -6.36 -0.54
C GLY A 11 6.47 -5.19 0.14
N ILE A 12 6.23 -3.96 -0.33
CA ILE A 12 6.83 -2.76 0.27
C ILE A 12 6.33 -2.56 1.71
N ARG A 13 5.02 -2.73 1.94
CA ARG A 13 4.43 -2.60 3.27
C ARG A 13 4.97 -3.65 4.24
N THR A 14 5.03 -4.92 3.82
CA THR A 14 5.59 -6.01 4.64
C THR A 14 7.04 -5.74 5.03
N ASN A 15 7.84 -5.19 4.11
CA ASN A 15 9.22 -4.82 4.41
C ASN A 15 9.30 -3.65 5.40
N ALA A 16 8.52 -2.60 5.21
CA ALA A 16 8.48 -1.46 6.13
C ALA A 16 8.01 -1.86 7.54
N GLU A 17 7.02 -2.74 7.66
CA GLU A 17 6.56 -3.30 8.94
C GLU A 17 7.64 -4.17 9.60
N ARG A 18 8.44 -4.89 8.81
CA ARG A 18 9.59 -5.65 9.29
C ARG A 18 10.68 -4.71 9.82
N ASP A 19 11.01 -3.65 9.10
CA ASP A 19 12.03 -2.68 9.49
C ASP A 19 11.66 -2.00 10.82
N LEU A 20 10.39 -1.64 11.00
CA LEU A 20 9.89 -1.10 12.26
C LEU A 20 10.03 -2.10 13.41
N ARG A 21 9.72 -3.39 13.19
CA ARG A 21 9.91 -4.44 14.21
C ARG A 21 11.38 -4.59 14.59
N LEU A 22 12.29 -4.52 13.63
CA LEU A 22 13.73 -4.57 13.88
C LEU A 22 14.22 -3.35 14.67
N ALA A 23 13.78 -2.15 14.31
CA ALA A 23 14.12 -0.92 15.02
C ALA A 23 13.59 -0.92 16.47
N ARG A 24 12.40 -1.52 16.69
CA ARG A 24 11.83 -1.74 18.02
C ARG A 24 12.68 -2.70 18.85
N ALA A 25 13.05 -3.84 18.27
CA ALA A 25 13.90 -4.82 18.95
C ALA A 25 15.30 -4.27 19.30
N ALA A 26 15.84 -3.36 18.47
CA ALA A 26 17.12 -2.71 18.71
C ALA A 26 17.07 -1.57 19.76
N GLY A 27 15.88 -1.15 20.20
CA GLY A 27 15.73 -0.04 21.16
C GLY A 27 16.11 1.35 20.62
N ASN A 28 16.34 1.50 19.31
CA ASN A 28 16.72 2.77 18.71
C ASN A 28 15.47 3.62 18.41
N ALA A 29 15.19 4.61 19.27
CA ALA A 29 14.04 5.50 19.13
C ALA A 29 14.05 6.32 17.83
N ALA A 30 15.23 6.73 17.34
CA ALA A 30 15.34 7.51 16.10
C ALA A 30 15.00 6.66 14.87
N ASP A 31 15.51 5.43 14.82
CA ASP A 31 15.20 4.49 13.73
C ASP A 31 13.73 4.05 13.77
N GLN A 32 13.16 3.90 14.96
CA GLN A 32 11.73 3.62 15.11
C GLN A 32 10.87 4.76 14.56
N ALA A 33 11.17 6.01 14.92
CA ALA A 33 10.44 7.17 14.41
C ALA A 33 10.55 7.26 12.87
N ARG A 34 11.74 6.99 12.32
CA ARG A 34 11.97 6.98 10.87
C ARG A 34 11.22 5.86 10.16
N ALA A 35 11.23 4.65 10.72
CA ALA A 35 10.51 3.49 10.18
C ALA A 35 8.98 3.69 10.26
N GLN A 36 8.49 4.27 11.37
CA GLN A 36 7.08 4.60 11.54
C GLN A 36 6.63 5.67 10.54
N ALA A 37 7.38 6.77 10.40
CA ALA A 37 7.07 7.81 9.43
C ALA A 37 7.01 7.27 7.99
N ARG A 38 7.84 6.28 7.64
CA ARG A 38 7.83 5.63 6.32
C ARG A 38 6.55 4.81 6.06
N LEU A 39 5.94 4.25 7.10
CA LEU A 39 4.62 3.61 7.00
C LEU A 39 3.50 4.64 6.85
N ASP A 40 3.57 5.72 7.62
CA ASP A 40 2.50 6.72 7.69
C ASP A 40 2.45 7.60 6.43
N THR A 41 3.62 8.00 5.93
CA THR A 41 3.78 8.91 4.77
C THR A 41 4.08 8.19 3.47
N SER A 42 3.93 6.86 3.45
CA SER A 42 4.23 6.06 2.26
C SER A 42 3.45 6.59 1.04
N PRO A 43 4.12 6.92 -0.09
CA PRO A 43 3.46 7.30 -1.34
C PRO A 43 2.40 6.30 -1.82
N LEU A 44 2.50 5.06 -1.33
CA LEU A 44 1.54 3.99 -1.58
C LEU A 44 0.15 4.30 -1.02
N ASN A 45 0.04 4.98 0.13
CA ASN A 45 -1.25 5.36 0.71
C ASN A 45 -1.98 6.36 -0.20
N THR A 46 -1.25 7.32 -0.75
CA THR A 46 -1.79 8.31 -1.70
C THR A 46 -2.17 7.66 -3.03
N MET A 47 -1.36 6.73 -3.53
CA MET A 47 -1.68 5.97 -4.74
C MET A 47 -2.91 5.07 -4.55
N ASP A 48 -3.04 4.39 -3.41
CA ASP A 48 -4.22 3.57 -3.08
C ASP A 48 -5.50 4.41 -3.12
N ALA A 49 -5.46 5.61 -2.53
CA ALA A 49 -6.59 6.54 -2.56
C ALA A 49 -6.92 6.99 -3.99
N ALA A 50 -5.92 7.40 -4.78
CA ALA A 50 -6.12 7.84 -6.16
C ALA A 50 -6.69 6.73 -7.05
N LEU A 51 -6.19 5.51 -6.92
CA LEU A 51 -6.71 4.35 -7.65
C LEU A 51 -8.13 4.01 -7.21
N GLY A 52 -8.44 4.07 -5.91
CA GLY A 52 -9.80 3.89 -5.41
C GLY A 52 -10.79 4.91 -5.98
N ILE A 53 -10.41 6.19 -6.04
CA ILE A 53 -11.21 7.26 -6.65
C ILE A 53 -11.46 6.96 -8.13
N TYR A 54 -10.41 6.59 -8.87
CA TYR A 54 -10.52 6.24 -10.28
C TYR A 54 -11.42 5.02 -10.51
N GLU A 55 -11.31 3.97 -9.67
CA GLU A 55 -12.19 2.80 -9.75
C GLU A 55 -13.67 3.18 -9.57
N GLY A 56 -13.96 4.01 -8.58
CA GLY A 56 -15.31 4.51 -8.31
C GLY A 56 -15.86 5.30 -9.49
N ALA A 57 -15.07 6.24 -10.01
CA ALA A 57 -15.45 7.05 -11.16
C ALA A 57 -15.69 6.20 -12.42
N HIS A 58 -14.79 5.26 -12.72
CA HIS A 58 -14.92 4.37 -13.87
C HIS A 58 -16.16 3.47 -13.77
N ARG A 59 -16.43 2.93 -12.57
CA ARG A 59 -17.63 2.13 -12.33
C ARG A 59 -18.90 2.95 -12.51
N ALA A 60 -18.93 4.18 -12.04
CA ALA A 60 -20.07 5.09 -12.23
C ALA A 60 -20.32 5.40 -13.72
N ALA A 61 -19.25 5.57 -14.50
CA ALA A 61 -19.34 5.90 -15.92
C ALA A 61 -19.63 4.70 -16.83
N HIS A 62 -19.06 3.52 -16.53
CA HIS A 62 -19.03 2.37 -17.45
C HIS A 62 -19.68 1.09 -16.88
N GLY A 63 -20.14 1.10 -15.63
CA GLY A 63 -20.77 -0.06 -14.97
C GLY A 63 -19.80 -1.18 -14.58
N THR A 64 -18.57 -1.15 -15.07
CA THR A 64 -17.52 -2.15 -14.81
C THR A 64 -16.30 -1.53 -14.12
N PRO A 65 -15.53 -2.31 -13.35
CA PRO A 65 -14.23 -1.87 -12.86
C PRO A 65 -13.25 -1.67 -14.05
N PRO A 66 -12.28 -0.74 -13.92
CA PRO A 66 -11.31 -0.45 -14.98
C PRO A 66 -10.29 -1.58 -15.20
N TRP A 67 -10.06 -2.42 -14.19
CA TRP A 67 -9.14 -3.53 -14.23
C TRP A 67 -9.88 -4.87 -14.14
N PRO A 68 -9.33 -5.93 -14.76
CA PRO A 68 -9.77 -7.30 -14.50
C PRO A 68 -9.68 -7.62 -13.00
N ARG A 69 -10.66 -8.35 -12.48
CA ARG A 69 -10.56 -8.91 -11.13
C ARG A 69 -9.50 -10.00 -11.14
N GLU A 70 -8.61 -10.00 -10.14
CA GLU A 70 -7.70 -11.13 -9.95
C GLU A 70 -8.51 -12.42 -9.73
N PRO A 71 -8.15 -13.52 -10.39
CA PRO A 71 -8.71 -14.83 -10.05
C PRO A 71 -8.34 -15.12 -8.59
N ARG A 72 -9.34 -15.42 -7.75
CA ARG A 72 -9.07 -15.89 -6.39
C ARG A 72 -8.43 -17.28 -6.48
N PRO A 73 -7.38 -17.56 -5.69
CA PRO A 73 -6.85 -18.91 -5.54
C PRO A 73 -7.88 -19.85 -4.88
#